data_AF-A0A7C1EDC6-F1
#
_entry.id   AF-A0A7C1EDC6-F1
#
_cell.length_a   1.000
_cell.length_b   1.000
_cell.length_c   1.000
_cell.angle_alpha   90.00
_cell.angle_beta   90.00
_cell.angle_gamma   90.00
#
_symmetry.space_group_name_H-M   'P 1'
#
loop_
_entity.id
_entity.type
_entity.pdbx_description
1 polymer ?
#
loop_
_entity_poly.entity_id
_entity_poly.type
_entity_poly.pdbx_seq_one_letter_code
_entity_poly.pdbx_strand_id
1 'polypeptide(L)'
;AYYRQQMYSEAERTVKGGLALMPDDPELLNGLGKVFIVSGRFGDAKEVLEKAIAIRERKDYYYNLGLTMLYLGEDNTAASYLEKAGALKDKNDPKLQMLINALRINLEGM
;
A
#
# COMPACT_ATOMS: atom_id res chain seq x y z
N ALA A 1 7.86 -21.52 5.76
CA ALA A 1 6.51 -21.00 5.48
C ALA A 1 5.71 -20.74 6.77
N TYR A 2 5.64 -21.69 7.70
CA TYR A 2 4.90 -21.57 8.98
C TYR A 2 5.20 -20.33 9.82
N TYR A 3 6.48 -20.04 10.11
CA TYR A 3 6.86 -18.88 10.93
C TYR A 3 6.34 -17.54 10.37
N ARG A 4 6.39 -17.34 9.05
CA ARG A 4 5.91 -16.10 8.42
C ARG A 4 4.40 -15.94 8.57
N GLN A 5 3.63 -17.02 8.34
CA GLN A 5 2.18 -16.99 8.52
C GLN A 5 1.78 -16.70 9.97
N GLN A 6 2.52 -17.26 10.94
CA GLN A 6 2.29 -16.97 12.36
C GLN A 6 2.56 -15.50 12.69
N MET A 7 3.67 -14.94 12.20
CA MET A 7 4.02 -13.53 12.40
C MET A 7 2.98 -12.59 11.77
N TYR A 8 2.48 -12.91 10.58
CA TYR A 8 1.45 -12.09 9.94
C TYR A 8 0.12 -12.13 10.69
N SER A 9 -0.26 -13.31 11.18
CA SER A 9 -1.49 -13.48 11.96
C SER A 9 -1.43 -12.71 13.29
N GLU A 10 -0.28 -12.70 13.95
CA GLU A 10 -0.05 -11.94 15.18
C GLU A 10 -0.04 -10.42 14.93
N ALA A 11 0.61 -9.99 13.85
CA ALA A 11 0.61 -8.59 13.43
C ALA A 11 -0.81 -8.11 13.09
N GLU A 12 -1.58 -8.92 12.34
CA GLU A 12 -2.98 -8.63 12.01
C GLU A 12 -3.82 -8.50 13.28
N ARG A 13 -3.70 -9.44 14.22
CA ARG A 13 -4.44 -9.39 15.49
C ARG A 13 -4.10 -8.15 16.30
N THR A 14 -2.82 -7.80 16.39
CA THR A 14 -2.36 -6.61 17.13
C THR A 14 -2.95 -5.34 16.55
N VAL A 15 -2.87 -5.17 15.22
CA VAL A 15 -3.39 -3.97 14.55
C VAL A 15 -4.92 -3.92 14.63
N LYS A 16 -5.62 -5.04 14.47
CA LYS A 16 -7.09 -5.11 14.64
C LYS A 16 -7.54 -4.77 16.05
N GLY A 17 -6.77 -5.15 17.07
CA GLY A 17 -7.03 -4.76 18.46
C GLY A 17 -6.95 -3.23 18.65
N GLY A 18 -5.98 -2.57 18.00
CA GLY A 18 -5.89 -1.12 17.97
C GLY A 18 -7.10 -0.48 17.26
N LEU A 19 -7.49 -1.02 16.09
CA LEU A 19 -8.63 -0.52 15.32
C LEU A 19 -9.98 -0.73 16.05
N ALA A 20 -10.08 -1.71 16.94
CA ALA A 20 -11.27 -1.84 17.79
C ALA A 20 -11.43 -0.68 18.78
N LEU A 21 -10.33 -0.02 19.15
CA LEU A 21 -10.32 1.17 20.00
C LEU A 21 -10.40 2.47 19.19
N MET A 22 -9.76 2.49 18.01
CA MET A 22 -9.68 3.65 17.12
C MET A 22 -9.97 3.21 15.66
N PRO A 23 -11.25 3.06 15.29
CA PRO A 23 -11.64 2.46 14.00
C PRO A 23 -11.14 3.20 12.76
N ASP A 24 -10.98 4.52 12.88
CA ASP A 24 -10.61 5.42 11.80
C ASP A 24 -9.19 6.00 11.97
N ASP A 25 -8.31 5.29 12.70
CA ASP A 25 -6.90 5.69 12.78
C ASP A 25 -6.17 5.33 11.47
N PRO A 26 -5.71 6.32 10.67
CA PRO A 26 -5.14 6.04 9.36
C PRO A 26 -3.75 5.38 9.44
N GLU A 27 -3.02 5.53 10.54
CA GLU A 27 -1.75 4.83 10.80
C GLU A 27 -1.98 3.34 11.04
N LEU A 28 -3.02 2.98 11.82
CA LEU A 28 -3.41 1.60 12.05
C LEU A 28 -3.97 0.95 10.79
N LEU A 29 -4.80 1.67 10.02
CA LEU A 29 -5.31 1.21 8.72
C LEU A 29 -4.16 0.94 7.73
N ASN A 30 -3.17 1.83 7.65
CA ASN A 30 -1.97 1.62 6.87
C ASN A 30 -1.11 0.46 7.39
N GLY A 31 -1.00 0.31 8.72
CA GLY A 31 -0.34 -0.82 9.35
C GLY A 31 -0.98 -2.15 8.95
N LEU A 32 -2.30 -2.21 8.94
CA LEU A 32 -3.07 -3.38 8.50
C LEU A 32 -2.88 -3.65 7.00
N GLY A 33 -2.87 -2.60 6.17
CA GLY A 33 -2.57 -2.71 4.74
C GLY A 33 -1.20 -3.33 4.47
N LYS A 34 -0.16 -2.92 5.22
CA LYS A 34 1.17 -3.54 5.12
C LYS A 34 1.16 -5.02 5.49
N VAL A 35 0.43 -5.40 6.54
CA VAL A 35 0.28 -6.80 6.94
C VAL A 35 -0.39 -7.62 5.83
N PHE A 36 -1.42 -7.06 5.20
CA PHE A 36 -2.09 -7.71 4.07
C PHE A 36 -1.19 -7.85 2.85
N ILE A 37 -0.39 -6.83 2.49
CA ILE A 37 0.59 -6.91 1.40
C ILE A 37 1.56 -8.07 1.62
N VAL A 38 2.20 -8.15 2.80
CA VAL A 38 3.19 -9.22 3.08
C VAL A 38 2.55 -10.61 3.19
N SER A 39 1.24 -10.66 3.43
CA SER A 39 0.45 -11.91 3.49
C SER A 39 -0.12 -12.32 2.13
N GLY A 40 0.10 -11.54 1.06
CA GLY A 40 -0.48 -11.79 -0.27
C GLY A 40 -1.97 -11.46 -0.39
N ARG A 41 -2.55 -10.79 0.60
CA ARG A 41 -3.97 -10.40 0.67
C ARG A 41 -4.19 -9.02 0.05
N PHE A 42 -3.90 -8.89 -1.24
CA PHE A 42 -3.85 -7.57 -1.89
C PHE A 42 -5.23 -6.89 -2.00
N GLY A 43 -6.31 -7.65 -2.13
CA GLY A 43 -7.68 -7.09 -2.10
C GLY A 43 -8.00 -6.40 -0.76
N ASP A 44 -7.72 -7.07 0.36
CA ASP A 44 -7.92 -6.49 1.69
C ASP A 44 -6.99 -5.28 1.92
N ALA A 45 -5.75 -5.34 1.41
CA ALA A 45 -4.80 -4.23 1.49
C ALA A 45 -5.35 -2.98 0.80
N LYS A 46 -5.94 -3.13 -0.39
CA LYS A 46 -6.54 -2.03 -1.14
C LYS A 46 -7.61 -1.32 -0.31
N GLU A 47 -8.57 -2.06 0.23
CA GLU A 47 -9.69 -1.49 0.99
C GLU A 47 -9.24 -0.66 2.19
N VAL A 48 -8.30 -1.17 2.99
CA VAL A 48 -7.86 -0.46 4.21
C VAL A 48 -6.97 0.73 3.88
N LEU A 49 -6.18 0.65 2.81
CA LEU A 49 -5.33 1.76 2.37
C LEU A 49 -6.15 2.90 1.74
N GLU A 50 -7.21 2.57 0.99
CA GLU A 50 -8.16 3.55 0.48
C GLU A 50 -8.86 4.31 1.61
N LYS A 51 -9.27 3.60 2.67
CA LYS A 51 -9.82 4.23 3.89
C LYS A 51 -8.80 5.16 4.56
N ALA A 52 -7.56 4.70 4.73
CA ALA A 52 -6.49 5.52 5.32
C ALA A 52 -6.27 6.82 4.54
N ILE A 53 -6.26 6.76 3.20
CA ILE A 53 -6.11 7.92 2.32
C ILE A 53 -7.31 8.86 2.43
N ALA A 54 -8.53 8.32 2.49
CA ALA A 54 -9.75 9.12 2.62
C ALA A 54 -9.78 9.92 3.94
N ILE A 55 -9.18 9.39 5.01
CA ILE A 55 -9.06 10.08 6.31
C ILE A 55 -7.93 11.11 6.27
N ARG A 56 -6.75 10.72 5.76
CA ARG A 56 -5.60 11.61 5.65
C ARG A 56 -4.67 11.21 4.52
N GLU A 57 -4.41 12.13 3.62
CA GLU A 57 -3.45 11.94 2.54
C GLU A 57 -2.01 11.92 3.06
N ARG A 58 -1.26 10.84 2.77
CA ARG A 58 0.18 10.76 3.03
C ARG A 58 0.93 9.94 1.98
N LYS A 59 2.20 10.29 1.76
CA LYS A 59 3.11 9.61 0.81
C LYS A 59 3.15 8.09 1.03
N ASP A 60 3.27 7.66 2.28
CA ASP A 60 3.39 6.24 2.62
C ASP A 60 2.13 5.43 2.32
N TYR A 61 0.95 6.06 2.41
CA TYR A 61 -0.32 5.39 2.11
C TYR A 61 -0.49 5.20 0.60
N TYR A 62 -0.23 6.26 -0.17
CA TYR A 62 -0.23 6.20 -1.63
C TYR A 62 0.83 5.24 -2.17
N TYR A 63 2.01 5.18 -1.55
CA TYR A 63 3.05 4.22 -1.91
C TYR A 63 2.60 2.77 -1.69
N ASN A 64 2.05 2.46 -0.51
CA ASN A 64 1.58 1.11 -0.21
C ASN A 64 0.39 0.71 -1.09
N LEU A 65 -0.49 1.65 -1.44
CA LEU A 65 -1.59 1.39 -2.37
C LEU A 65 -1.06 1.14 -3.80
N GLY A 66 -0.08 1.93 -4.25
CA GLY A 66 0.61 1.70 -5.53
C GLY A 66 1.26 0.32 -5.61
N LEU A 67 1.96 -0.12 -4.56
CA LEU A 67 2.49 -1.48 -4.48
C LEU A 67 1.39 -2.54 -4.50
N THR A 68 0.27 -2.28 -3.82
CA THR A 68 -0.87 -3.21 -3.80
C THR A 68 -1.44 -3.39 -5.21
N MET A 69 -1.58 -2.31 -5.98
CA MET A 69 -2.05 -2.36 -7.37
C MET A 69 -1.09 -3.12 -8.28
N LEU A 70 0.24 -2.99 -8.07
CA LEU A 70 1.23 -3.80 -8.80
C LEU A 70 1.02 -5.29 -8.59
N TYR A 71 0.81 -5.70 -7.35
CA TYR A 71 0.59 -7.11 -7.04
C TYR A 71 -0.76 -7.63 -7.55
N LEU A 72 -1.72 -6.74 -7.80
CA LEU A 72 -3.00 -7.04 -8.45
C LEU A 72 -2.91 -7.06 -9.99
N GLY A 73 -1.76 -6.66 -10.57
CA GLY A 73 -1.57 -6.53 -12.01
C GLY A 73 -2.24 -5.30 -12.63
N GLU A 74 -2.62 -4.31 -11.81
CA GLU A 74 -3.21 -3.05 -12.26
C GLU A 74 -2.13 -1.98 -12.45
N ASP A 75 -1.26 -2.17 -13.45
CA ASP A 75 -0.07 -1.33 -13.66
C ASP A 75 -0.40 0.16 -13.88
N ASN A 76 -1.49 0.46 -14.60
CA ASN A 76 -1.98 1.83 -14.79
C ASN A 76 -2.36 2.51 -13.46
N THR A 77 -3.14 1.80 -12.64
CA THR A 77 -3.59 2.28 -11.33
C THR A 77 -2.40 2.44 -10.38
N ALA A 78 -1.47 1.49 -10.42
CA ALA A 78 -0.24 1.53 -9.64
C ALA A 78 0.60 2.77 -9.96
N ALA A 79 0.86 3.05 -11.24
CA ALA A 79 1.62 4.22 -11.65
C ALA A 79 0.98 5.52 -11.12
N SER A 80 -0.34 5.66 -11.25
CA SER A 80 -1.05 6.85 -10.75
C SER A 80 -0.90 7.06 -9.23
N TYR A 81 -1.01 6.00 -8.42
CA TYR A 81 -0.84 6.12 -6.97
C TYR A 81 0.63 6.36 -6.56
N LEU A 82 1.59 5.75 -7.26
CA LEU A 82 3.02 6.02 -7.02
C LEU A 82 3.40 7.46 -7.40
N GLU A 83 2.81 8.01 -8.45
CA GLU A 83 2.98 9.43 -8.82
C GLU A 83 2.43 10.37 -7.73
N LYS A 84 1.24 10.08 -7.20
CA LYS A 84 0.69 10.83 -6.05
C LYS A 84 1.59 10.75 -4.83
N ALA A 85 2.18 9.59 -4.55
CA ALA A 85 3.16 9.44 -3.48
C ALA A 85 4.40 10.35 -3.69
N GLY A 86 4.87 10.48 -4.93
CA GLY A 86 6.01 11.33 -5.29
C GLY A 86 5.70 12.83 -5.17
N ALA A 87 4.45 13.23 -5.38
CA ALA A 87 4.04 14.64 -5.29
C ALA A 87 4.02 15.20 -3.86
N LEU A 88 3.83 14.35 -2.84
CA LEU A 88 3.45 14.81 -1.49
C LEU A 88 4.59 15.24 -0.56
N LYS A 89 5.86 14.97 -0.85
CA LYS A 89 6.96 15.52 0.00
C LYS A 89 8.36 15.48 -0.61
N ASP A 90 8.61 14.57 -1.55
CA ASP A 90 9.91 14.41 -2.20
C ASP A 90 9.70 14.04 -3.65
N LYS A 91 9.72 15.06 -4.52
CA LYS A 91 9.59 14.91 -5.98
C LYS A 91 10.63 13.93 -6.57
N ASN A 92 11.71 13.67 -5.84
CA ASN A 92 12.90 12.97 -6.33
C ASN A 92 13.27 11.71 -5.52
N ASP A 93 12.29 10.94 -5.02
CA ASP A 93 12.59 9.60 -4.50
C ASP A 93 13.02 8.69 -5.67
N PRO A 94 14.31 8.35 -5.83
CA PRO A 94 14.79 7.71 -7.06
C PRO A 94 14.22 6.30 -7.23
N LYS A 95 13.92 5.63 -6.11
CA LYS A 95 13.30 4.30 -6.12
C LYS A 95 11.88 4.39 -6.66
N LEU A 96 11.13 5.40 -6.22
CA LEU A 96 9.78 5.65 -6.69
C LEU A 96 9.75 5.99 -8.18
N GLN A 97 10.67 6.85 -8.64
CA GLN A 97 10.81 7.20 -10.05
C GLN A 97 11.20 5.99 -10.92
N MET A 98 12.08 5.12 -10.43
CA MET A 98 12.44 3.90 -11.14
C MET A 98 11.24 2.96 -11.31
N LEU A 99 10.41 2.80 -10.28
CA LEU A 99 9.17 2.02 -10.34
C LEU A 99 8.16 2.61 -11.34
N ILE A 100 7.94 3.92 -11.30
CA ILE A 100 7.02 4.61 -12.22
C ILE A 100 7.49 4.45 -13.67
N ASN A 101 8.78 4.64 -13.93
CA ASN A 101 9.33 4.51 -15.28
C ASN A 101 9.25 3.06 -15.80
N ALA A 102 9.54 2.07 -14.96
CA ALA A 102 9.39 0.66 -15.34
C ALA A 102 7.95 0.33 -15.72
N LEU A 103 6.96 0.87 -14.99
CA LEU A 103 5.55 0.67 -15.30
C LEU A 103 5.14 1.33 -16.61
N ARG A 104 5.61 2.55 -16.88
CA ARG A 104 5.33 3.25 -18.14
C ARG A 104 5.88 2.51 -19.36
N ILE A 105 7.09 1.96 -19.27
CA ILE A 105 7.69 1.17 -20.36
C ILE A 105 6.83 -0.05 -20.68
N ASN A 106 6.33 -0.75 -19.66
CA ASN A 106 5.43 -1.90 -19.88
C ASN A 106 4.12 -1.50 -20.56
N LEU A 107 3.63 -0.28 -20.31
CA LEU A 107 2.39 0.24 -20.91
C LEU A 107 2.57 0.72 -22.36
N GLU A 108 3.75 1.26 -22.72
CA GLU A 108 4.07 1.71 -24.08
C GLU A 108 4.42 0.57 -25.05
N GLY A 109 4.74 -0.62 -24.51
CA GLY A 109 5.10 -1.81 -25.28
C GLY A 109 3.92 -2.74 -25.64
N MET A 110 2.68 -2.36 -25.36
CA MET A 110 1.45 -3.14 -25.62
C MET A 110 0.65 -2.61 -26.81
#